data_AF-A0A958LVJ5-F1
#
_entry.id   AF-A0A958LVJ5-F1
#
_cell.length_a   1.000
_cell.length_b   1.000
_cell.length_c   1.000
_cell.angle_alpha   90.00
_cell.angle_beta   90.00
_cell.angle_gamma   90.00
#
_symmetry.space_group_name_H-M   'P 1'
#
loop_
_entity.id
_entity.type
_entity.pdbx_description
1 polymer ?
#
loop_
_entity_poly.entity_id
_entity_poly.type
_entity_poly.pdbx_seq_one_letter_code
_entity_poly.pdbx_strand_id
1 'polypeptide(L)'
;GLNLINSIAFPLAISIFVIFFLKHPSKLFFTKIKFQYIESYLIETLRSWGKIFWWGFLLIIPGFYKFISYSFVPFVVLMNKNYDQGLIDALKESEKVFLQKKGSTLITLFIFQLLLPIMLSSLLDSYQNFNETPMSALLCSAVQGLISLMGFLILMQIYIDAETTTLTA
;
A
#
# COMPACT_ATOMS: atom_id res chain seq x y z
N GLY A 1 -14.65 -7.58 -16.46
CA GLY A 1 -13.66 -6.77 -17.20
C GLY A 1 -13.43 -5.44 -16.52
N LEU A 2 -14.34 -4.48 -16.69
CA LEU A 2 -14.25 -3.13 -16.11
C LEU A 2 -14.05 -3.08 -14.59
N ASN A 3 -14.78 -3.91 -13.82
CA ASN A 3 -14.62 -3.95 -12.36
C ASN A 3 -13.23 -4.40 -11.89
N LEU A 4 -12.54 -5.23 -12.69
CA LEU A 4 -11.20 -5.73 -12.39
C LEU A 4 -10.12 -4.67 -12.65
N ILE A 5 -10.28 -3.93 -13.75
CA ILE A 5 -9.41 -2.79 -14.07
C ILE A 5 -9.59 -1.69 -13.02
N ASN A 6 -10.83 -1.41 -12.60
CA ASN A 6 -11.12 -0.38 -11.62
C ASN A 6 -10.59 -0.75 -10.21
N SER A 7 -10.69 -2.02 -9.81
CA SER A 7 -10.22 -2.47 -8.48
C SER A 7 -8.70 -2.54 -8.35
N ILE A 8 -7.94 -2.60 -9.45
CA ILE A 8 -6.46 -2.58 -9.42
C ILE A 8 -5.91 -1.17 -9.71
N ALA A 9 -6.48 -0.46 -10.68
CA ALA A 9 -5.98 0.86 -11.07
C ALA A 9 -6.21 1.91 -9.98
N PHE A 10 -7.35 1.86 -9.28
CA PHE A 10 -7.72 2.89 -8.31
C PHE A 10 -6.84 2.89 -7.05
N PRO A 11 -6.53 1.73 -6.41
CA PRO A 11 -5.62 1.70 -5.27
C PRO A 11 -4.19 2.10 -5.62
N LEU A 12 -3.70 1.70 -6.81
CA LEU A 12 -2.37 2.08 -7.30
C LEU A 12 -2.29 3.57 -7.61
N ALA A 13 -3.34 4.15 -8.22
CA ALA A 13 -3.39 5.58 -8.47
C ALA A 13 -3.41 6.37 -7.14
N ILE A 14 -4.19 5.93 -6.15
CA ILE A 14 -4.26 6.57 -4.83
C ILE A 14 -2.93 6.45 -4.08
N SER A 15 -2.29 5.29 -4.07
CA SER A 15 -1.00 5.11 -3.37
C SER A 15 0.07 6.01 -3.99
N ILE A 16 0.19 6.03 -5.32
CA ILE A 16 1.11 6.94 -6.02
C ILE A 16 0.78 8.40 -5.70
N PHE A 17 -0.49 8.78 -5.78
CA PHE A 17 -0.93 10.15 -5.55
C PHE A 17 -0.62 10.63 -4.13
N VAL A 18 -0.92 9.81 -3.12
CA VAL A 18 -0.74 10.16 -1.70
C VAL A 18 0.74 10.26 -1.34
N ILE A 19 1.56 9.27 -1.73
CA ILE A 19 3.00 9.27 -1.41
C ILE A 19 3.69 10.45 -2.09
N PHE A 20 3.32 10.74 -3.34
CA PHE A 20 3.91 11.84 -4.10
C PHE A 20 3.49 13.21 -3.56
N PHE A 21 2.22 13.37 -3.17
CA PHE A 21 1.71 14.58 -2.52
C PHE A 21 2.47 14.87 -1.22
N LEU A 22 2.71 13.84 -0.40
CA LEU A 22 3.43 13.98 0.87
C LEU A 22 4.93 14.28 0.68
N LYS A 23 5.55 13.74 -0.36
CA LYS A 23 6.96 14.01 -0.69
C LYS A 23 7.18 15.43 -1.26
N HIS A 24 6.17 16.01 -1.92
CA HIS A 24 6.26 17.33 -2.56
C HIS A 24 4.98 18.17 -2.35
N PRO A 25 4.79 18.81 -1.17
CA PRO A 25 3.58 19.57 -0.83
C PRO A 25 3.41 20.92 -1.59
N SER A 26 4.06 21.12 -2.74
CA SER A 26 4.02 22.39 -3.48
C SER A 26 2.85 22.48 -4.47
N LYS A 27 2.40 23.71 -4.76
CA LYS A 27 1.30 24.03 -5.70
C LYS A 27 1.50 23.53 -7.15
N LEU A 28 2.69 23.03 -7.50
CA LEU A 28 3.06 22.49 -8.82
C LEU A 28 3.02 20.96 -8.86
N PHE A 29 2.03 20.40 -8.16
CA PHE A 29 1.76 18.98 -7.93
C PHE A 29 1.92 18.07 -9.17
N PHE A 30 1.35 18.45 -10.32
CA PHE A 30 1.37 17.62 -11.53
C PHE A 30 2.67 17.69 -12.34
N THR A 31 3.53 18.68 -12.12
CA THR A 31 4.69 18.92 -13.00
C THR A 31 5.96 18.18 -12.58
N LYS A 32 6.02 17.66 -11.35
CA LYS A 32 7.22 16.99 -10.81
C LYS A 32 7.14 15.47 -10.81
N ILE A 33 5.99 14.87 -11.14
CA ILE A 33 5.87 13.41 -11.25
C ILE A 33 6.70 12.96 -12.46
N LYS A 34 7.90 12.44 -12.20
CA LYS A 34 8.70 11.80 -13.24
C LYS A 34 8.06 10.45 -13.56
N PHE A 35 7.83 10.19 -14.85
CA PHE A 35 7.32 8.92 -15.36
C PHE A 35 8.12 7.72 -14.84
N GLN A 36 9.43 7.90 -14.65
CA GLN A 36 10.35 6.90 -14.09
C GLN A 36 9.91 6.37 -12.71
N TYR A 37 9.33 7.20 -11.83
CA TYR A 37 8.88 6.73 -10.51
C TYR A 37 7.65 5.84 -10.61
N ILE A 38 6.73 6.15 -11.54
CA ILE A 38 5.55 5.33 -11.81
C ILE A 38 5.98 3.99 -12.39
N GLU A 39 6.91 4.02 -13.35
CA GLU A 39 7.46 2.82 -13.98
C GLU A 39 8.13 1.90 -12.95
N SER A 40 9.06 2.42 -12.15
CA SER A 40 9.72 1.63 -11.09
C SER A 40 8.72 1.05 -10.09
N TYR A 41 7.72 1.85 -9.69
CA TYR A 41 6.67 1.40 -8.77
C TYR A 41 5.83 0.25 -9.36
N LEU A 42 5.41 0.36 -10.62
CA LEU A 42 4.65 -0.68 -11.30
C LEU A 42 5.46 -1.96 -11.47
N ILE A 43 6.73 -1.85 -11.90
CA ILE A 43 7.63 -3.00 -12.06
C ILE A 43 7.78 -3.73 -10.72
N GLU A 44 8.04 -3.00 -9.64
CA GLU A 44 8.24 -3.60 -8.32
C GLU A 44 6.97 -4.16 -7.71
N THR A 45 5.82 -3.53 -7.97
CA THR A 45 4.52 -4.05 -7.55
C THR A 45 4.21 -5.37 -8.26
N LEU A 46 4.41 -5.43 -9.58
CA LEU A 46 4.24 -6.67 -10.36
C LEU A 46 5.22 -7.75 -9.90
N ARG A 47 6.47 -7.40 -9.62
CA ARG A 47 7.48 -8.33 -9.10
C ARG A 47 7.10 -8.88 -7.72
N SER A 48 6.56 -8.03 -6.85
CA SER A 48 6.04 -8.41 -5.54
C SER A 48 4.89 -9.39 -5.68
N TRP A 49 3.91 -9.07 -6.54
CA TRP A 49 2.76 -9.93 -6.82
C TRP A 49 3.20 -11.28 -7.38
N GLY A 50 4.12 -11.30 -8.34
CA GLY A 50 4.66 -12.53 -8.90
C GLY A 50 5.25 -13.45 -7.83
N LYS A 51 6.04 -12.91 -6.89
CA LYS A 51 6.57 -13.69 -5.77
C LYS A 51 5.49 -14.15 -4.79
N ILE A 52 4.52 -13.29 -4.47
CA ILE A 52 3.40 -13.62 -3.58
C ILE A 52 2.58 -14.77 -4.19
N PHE A 53 2.25 -14.70 -5.48
CA PHE A 53 1.53 -15.76 -6.18
C PHE A 53 2.34 -17.05 -6.25
N TRP A 54 3.62 -16.97 -6.61
CA TRP A 54 4.48 -18.15 -6.66
C TRP A 54 4.51 -18.90 -5.33
N TRP A 55 4.73 -18.16 -4.24
CA TRP A 55 4.70 -18.75 -2.90
C TRP A 55 3.31 -19.16 -2.47
N GLY A 56 2.26 -18.38 -2.76
CA GLY A 56 0.89 -18.67 -2.37
C GLY A 56 0.32 -19.92 -3.04
N PHE A 57 0.63 -20.14 -4.32
CA PHE A 57 0.23 -21.36 -5.03
C PHE A 57 1.00 -22.59 -4.56
N LEU A 58 2.28 -22.44 -4.22
CA LEU A 58 3.07 -23.55 -3.67
C LEU A 58 2.66 -23.87 -2.24
N LEU A 59 2.49 -22.85 -1.39
CA LEU A 59 2.26 -22.94 0.04
C LEU A 59 1.56 -21.66 0.57
N ILE A 60 0.34 -21.81 1.11
CA ILE A 60 -0.49 -20.67 1.55
C ILE A 60 0.24 -19.79 2.60
N ILE A 61 0.85 -20.41 3.61
CA ILE A 61 1.50 -19.71 4.73
C ILE A 61 2.66 -18.80 4.27
N PRO A 62 3.68 -19.28 3.54
CA PRO A 62 4.76 -18.41 3.05
C PRO A 62 4.27 -17.39 2.02
N GLY A 63 3.21 -17.67 1.27
CA GLY A 63 2.56 -16.66 0.43
C GLY A 63 2.02 -15.48 1.25
N PHE A 64 1.32 -15.79 2.34
CA PHE A 64 0.79 -14.76 3.25
C PHE A 64 1.91 -13.99 3.97
N TYR A 65 2.96 -14.67 4.41
CA TYR A 65 4.14 -14.02 4.95
C TYR A 65 4.76 -13.05 3.93
N LYS A 66 4.91 -13.47 2.66
CA LYS A 66 5.46 -12.60 1.62
C LYS A 66 4.56 -11.41 1.32
N PHE A 67 3.25 -11.60 1.31
CA PHE A 67 2.27 -10.51 1.16
C PHE A 67 2.46 -9.43 2.22
N ILE A 68 2.58 -9.83 3.49
CA ILE A 68 2.82 -8.90 4.59
C ILE A 68 4.21 -8.25 4.47
N SER A 69 5.25 -9.04 4.20
CA SER A 69 6.63 -8.52 4.13
C SER A 69 6.84 -7.51 3.00
N TYR A 70 6.00 -7.55 1.96
CA TYR A 70 6.07 -6.66 0.80
C TYR A 70 5.13 -5.45 0.91
N SER A 71 4.49 -5.23 2.06
CA SER A 71 3.65 -4.05 2.29
C SER A 71 4.43 -2.73 2.20
N PHE A 72 5.76 -2.76 2.36
CA PHE A 72 6.62 -1.58 2.34
C PHE A 72 7.30 -1.28 1.00
N VAL A 73 7.16 -2.16 0.00
CA VAL A 73 7.73 -1.95 -1.35
C VAL A 73 7.39 -0.57 -1.94
N PRO A 74 6.14 -0.06 -1.84
CA PRO A 74 5.81 1.30 -2.30
C PRO A 74 6.71 2.38 -1.70
N PHE A 75 6.99 2.29 -0.40
CA PHE A 75 7.79 3.30 0.31
C PHE A 75 9.27 3.15 -0.02
N VAL A 76 9.78 1.93 -0.14
CA VAL A 76 11.18 1.70 -0.55
C VAL A 76 11.42 2.31 -1.92
N VAL A 77 10.54 2.04 -2.89
CA VAL A 77 10.69 2.54 -4.26
C VAL A 77 10.57 4.06 -4.34
N LEU A 78 9.67 4.65 -3.56
CA LEU A 78 9.36 6.07 -3.69
C LEU A 78 10.14 6.98 -2.72
N MET A 79 10.73 6.44 -1.66
CA MET A 79 11.39 7.22 -0.61
C MET A 79 12.87 6.90 -0.42
N ASN A 80 13.32 5.67 -0.74
CA ASN A 80 14.68 5.26 -0.44
C ASN A 80 15.68 5.71 -1.52
N LYS A 81 16.62 6.58 -1.14
CA LYS A 81 17.65 7.11 -2.07
C LYS A 81 18.61 6.02 -2.58
N ASN A 82 18.89 5.00 -1.79
CA ASN A 82 19.78 3.92 -2.21
C ASN A 82 19.10 3.05 -3.28
N TYR A 83 17.77 2.95 -3.27
CA TYR A 83 17.02 2.28 -4.32
C TYR A 83 17.07 3.09 -5.62
N ASP A 84 16.89 4.42 -5.54
CA ASP A 84 17.03 5.31 -6.70
C ASP A 84 18.41 5.21 -7.37
N GLN A 85 19.44 4.87 -6.59
CA GLN A 85 20.81 4.65 -7.09
C GLN A 85 21.08 3.21 -7.56
N GLY A 86 20.11 2.31 -7.45
CA GLY A 86 20.26 0.89 -7.80
C GLY A 86 21.13 0.07 -6.84
N LEU A 87 21.40 0.58 -5.63
CA LEU A 87 22.29 -0.06 -4.65
C LEU A 87 21.59 -1.15 -3.83
N ILE A 88 20.25 -1.12 -3.76
CA ILE A 88 19.45 -2.03 -2.94
C ILE A 88 18.28 -2.59 -3.72
N ASP A 89 17.83 -3.78 -3.31
CA ASP A 89 16.65 -4.44 -3.85
C ASP A 89 15.41 -4.10 -3.02
N ALA A 90 14.34 -3.63 -3.68
CA ALA A 90 13.14 -3.15 -2.99
C ALA A 90 12.44 -4.23 -2.15
N LEU A 91 12.41 -5.48 -2.61
CA LEU A 91 11.74 -6.58 -1.91
C LEU A 91 12.52 -6.97 -0.65
N LYS A 92 13.85 -7.04 -0.75
CA LYS A 92 14.71 -7.35 0.39
C LYS A 92 14.65 -6.27 1.46
N GLU A 93 14.69 -5.00 1.06
CA GLU A 93 14.59 -3.91 2.02
C GLU A 93 13.19 -3.79 2.64
N SER A 94 12.13 -4.03 1.87
CA SER A 94 10.78 -4.13 2.43
C SER A 94 10.67 -5.23 3.50
N GLU A 95 11.25 -6.41 3.23
CA GLU A 95 11.28 -7.52 4.18
C GLU A 95 12.10 -7.21 5.43
N LYS A 96 13.23 -6.51 5.28
CA LYS A 96 14.05 -6.05 6.41
C LYS A 96 13.29 -5.06 7.29
N VAL A 97 12.63 -4.06 6.71
CA VAL A 97 11.80 -3.10 7.45
C VAL A 97 10.67 -3.82 8.18
N PHE A 98 10.01 -4.76 7.51
CA PHE A 98 8.99 -5.59 8.13
C PHE A 98 9.53 -6.35 9.34
N LEU A 99 10.69 -7.00 9.24
CA LEU A 99 11.28 -7.74 10.37
C LEU A 99 11.63 -6.83 11.55
N GLN A 100 12.10 -5.61 11.28
CA GLN A 100 12.40 -4.61 12.32
C GLN A 100 11.14 -4.12 13.05
N LYS A 101 10.03 -3.95 12.33
CA LYS A 101 8.77 -3.37 12.87
C LYS A 101 7.59 -4.35 12.77
N LYS A 102 7.84 -5.66 12.92
CA LYS A 102 6.85 -6.71 12.66
C LYS A 102 5.57 -6.55 13.47
N GLY A 103 5.69 -6.20 14.76
CA GLY A 103 4.54 -6.05 15.66
C GLY A 103 3.61 -4.93 15.21
N SER A 104 4.16 -3.72 15.04
CA SER A 104 3.41 -2.56 14.56
C SER A 104 2.81 -2.81 13.18
N THR A 105 3.57 -3.42 12.27
CA THR A 105 3.08 -3.73 10.91
C THR A 105 1.89 -4.69 10.94
N LEU A 106 1.99 -5.79 11.71
CA LEU A 106 0.92 -6.78 11.82
C LEU A 106 -0.34 -6.18 12.43
N ILE A 107 -0.21 -5.35 13.48
CA ILE A 107 -1.33 -4.66 14.11
C ILE A 107 -2.00 -3.71 13.10
N THR A 108 -1.22 -2.90 12.39
CA THR A 108 -1.75 -1.96 11.40
C THR A 108 -2.49 -2.69 10.28
N LEU A 109 -1.89 -3.74 9.70
CA LEU A 109 -2.55 -4.53 8.66
C LEU A 109 -3.80 -5.25 9.17
N PHE A 110 -3.75 -5.81 10.38
CA PHE A 110 -4.90 -6.47 10.98
C PHE A 110 -6.05 -5.49 11.23
N ILE A 111 -5.78 -4.31 11.80
CA ILE A 111 -6.83 -3.34 12.10
C ILE A 111 -7.39 -2.70 10.82
N PHE A 112 -6.53 -2.15 9.97
CA PHE A 112 -6.97 -1.31 8.85
C PHE A 112 -7.30 -2.08 7.59
N GLN A 113 -6.67 -3.24 7.38
CA GLN A 113 -6.88 -4.03 6.15
C GLN A 113 -7.85 -5.20 6.35
N LEU A 114 -8.07 -5.64 7.59
CA LEU A 114 -8.93 -6.78 7.90
C LEU A 114 -10.11 -6.40 8.80
N LEU A 115 -9.86 -6.01 10.05
CA LEU A 115 -10.89 -5.81 11.06
C LEU A 115 -11.86 -4.69 10.68
N LEU A 116 -11.35 -3.48 10.41
CA LEU A 116 -12.19 -2.32 10.10
C LEU A 116 -12.99 -2.52 8.81
N PRO A 117 -12.42 -2.97 7.68
CA PRO A 117 -13.19 -3.22 6.47
C PRO A 117 -14.30 -4.26 6.66
N ILE A 118 -14.05 -5.34 7.41
CA ILE A 118 -15.05 -6.37 7.69
C ILE A 118 -16.17 -5.80 8.56
N MET A 119 -15.84 -5.07 9.63
CA MET A 119 -16.83 -4.44 10.49
C MET A 119 -17.67 -3.42 9.73
N LEU A 120 -17.04 -2.58 8.90
CA LEU A 120 -17.74 -1.57 8.11
C LEU A 120 -18.67 -2.23 7.09
N SER A 121 -18.21 -3.29 6.43
CA SER A 121 -19.02 -4.03 5.45
C SER A 121 -20.22 -4.68 6.11
N SER A 122 -20.03 -5.32 7.26
CA SER A 122 -21.14 -5.94 8.01
C SER A 122 -22.18 -4.93 8.52
N LEU A 123 -21.75 -3.71 8.89
CA LEU A 123 -22.65 -2.68 9.40
C LEU A 123 -23.37 -1.89 8.30
N LEU A 124 -22.75 -1.79 7.13
CA LEU A 124 -23.22 -0.95 6.02
C LEU A 124 -23.71 -1.74 4.82
N ASP A 125 -23.89 -3.07 4.94
CA ASP A 125 -24.21 -3.98 3.83
C ASP A 125 -25.45 -3.51 3.03
N SER A 126 -26.49 -3.04 3.72
CA SER A 126 -27.71 -2.47 3.11
C SER A 126 -27.49 -1.18 2.31
N TYR A 127 -26.37 -0.47 2.54
CA TYR A 127 -26.05 0.83 1.93
C TYR A 127 -24.99 0.74 0.83
N GLN A 128 -24.45 -0.45 0.57
CA GLN A 128 -23.40 -0.65 -0.45
C GLN A 128 -23.97 -0.91 -1.86
N ASN A 129 -25.28 -1.08 -2.00
CA ASN A 129 -25.90 -1.36 -3.28
C ASN A 129 -26.05 -0.10 -4.14
N PHE A 130 -25.13 0.10 -5.09
CA PHE A 130 -25.13 1.24 -6.02
C PHE A 130 -26.40 1.33 -6.88
N ASN A 131 -27.11 0.22 -7.10
CA ASN A 131 -28.32 0.21 -7.91
C ASN A 131 -29.53 0.75 -7.16
N GLU A 132 -29.55 0.62 -5.83
CA GLU A 132 -30.68 1.02 -4.99
C GLU A 132 -30.42 2.38 -4.33
N THR A 133 -29.20 2.59 -3.79
CA THR A 133 -28.85 3.80 -3.04
C THR A 133 -27.48 4.35 -3.46
N PRO A 134 -27.37 4.96 -4.65
CA PRO A 134 -26.08 5.38 -5.22
C PRO A 134 -25.32 6.38 -4.34
N MET A 135 -26.02 7.31 -3.69
CA MET A 135 -25.38 8.30 -2.81
C MET A 135 -24.82 7.67 -1.53
N SER A 136 -25.57 6.75 -0.91
CA SER A 136 -25.13 6.03 0.29
C SER A 136 -23.95 5.10 -0.03
N ALA A 137 -24.00 4.43 -1.17
CA ALA A 137 -22.91 3.58 -1.64
C ALA A 137 -21.63 4.39 -1.92
N LEU A 138 -21.75 5.59 -2.49
CA LEU A 138 -20.62 6.51 -2.67
C LEU A 138 -20.02 6.95 -1.33
N LEU A 139 -20.85 7.34 -0.36
CA LEU A 139 -20.38 7.74 0.97
C LEU A 139 -19.69 6.58 1.70
N CYS A 140 -20.29 5.38 1.65
CA CYS A 140 -19.69 4.17 2.23
C CYS A 140 -18.32 3.88 1.60
N SER A 141 -18.22 3.96 0.27
CA SER A 141 -16.96 3.77 -0.46
C SER A 141 -15.93 4.83 -0.10
N ALA A 142 -16.34 6.10 0.07
CA ALA A 142 -15.45 7.18 0.50
C ALA A 142 -14.90 6.94 1.91
N VAL A 143 -15.74 6.52 2.86
CA VAL A 143 -15.30 6.18 4.22
C VAL A 143 -14.31 5.02 4.20
N GLN A 144 -14.60 3.96 3.44
CA GLN A 144 -13.69 2.83 3.31
C GLN A 144 -12.34 3.24 2.68
N GLY A 145 -12.38 4.13 1.69
CA GLY A 145 -11.18 4.72 1.09
C GLY A 145 -10.36 5.53 2.10
N LEU A 146 -11.01 6.35 2.95
CA LEU A 146 -10.35 7.12 4.00
C LEU A 146 -9.69 6.20 5.04
N ILE A 147 -10.38 5.15 5.49
CA ILE A 147 -9.80 4.16 6.42
C ILE A 147 -8.57 3.49 5.81
N SER A 148 -8.68 3.07 4.55
CA SER A 148 -7.56 2.45 3.83
C SER A 148 -6.37 3.41 3.70
N LEU A 149 -6.65 4.68 3.40
CA LEU A 149 -5.65 5.74 3.34
C LEU A 149 -4.98 5.97 4.69
N MET A 150 -5.74 5.99 5.79
CA MET A 150 -5.17 6.08 7.14
C MET A 150 -4.23 4.91 7.45
N GLY A 151 -4.64 3.67 7.14
CA GLY A 151 -3.78 2.50 7.31
C GLY A 151 -2.49 2.61 6.50
N PHE A 152 -2.60 3.09 5.26
CA PHE A 152 -1.46 3.35 4.39
C PHE A 152 -0.49 4.41 4.96
N LEU A 153 -1.01 5.52 5.51
CA LEU A 153 -0.20 6.55 6.15
C LEU A 153 0.50 6.05 7.41
N ILE A 154 -0.15 5.19 8.20
CA ILE A 154 0.46 4.59 9.39
C ILE A 154 1.61 3.65 8.98
N LEU A 155 1.43 2.86 7.92
CA LEU A 155 2.53 2.05 7.37
C LEU A 155 3.70 2.92 6.89
N MET A 156 3.42 4.06 6.25
CA MET A 156 4.45 5.02 5.87
C MET A 156 5.22 5.53 7.10
N GLN A 157 4.52 5.89 8.17
CA GLN A 157 5.16 6.34 9.42
C GLN A 157 6.06 5.25 10.00
N ILE A 158 5.58 3.99 10.04
CA ILE A 158 6.37 2.84 10.50
C ILE A 158 7.65 2.68 9.68
N TYR A 159 7.57 2.87 8.36
CA TYR A 159 8.72 2.83 7.46
C TYR A 159 9.74 3.93 7.79
N ILE A 160 9.30 5.18 7.94
CA ILE A 160 10.17 6.32 8.29
C ILE A 160 10.86 6.08 9.63
N ASP A 161 10.13 5.59 10.63
CA ASP A 161 10.67 5.30 11.96
C ASP A 161 11.74 4.19 11.90
N ALA A 162 11.54 3.18 11.03
CA ALA A 162 12.52 2.12 10.81
C ALA A 162 13.81 2.65 10.15
N GLU A 163 13.68 3.48 9.12
CA GLU A 163 14.82 4.08 8.42
C GLU A 163 15.63 5.01 9.34
N THR A 164 14.96 5.78 10.18
CA THR A 164 15.61 6.65 11.18
C THR A 164 16.40 5.84 12.21
N THR A 165 15.84 4.71 12.68
CA THR A 165 16.52 3.82 13.64
C THR A 165 17.83 3.28 13.07
N THR A 166 17.87 2.97 11.77
CA THR A 166 19.09 2.45 11.11
C THR A 166 20.20 3.48 10.90
N LEU A 167 19.89 4.78 10.95
CA LEU A 167 20.90 5.85 10.84
C LEU A 167 21.55 6.19 12.19
N THR A 168 20.90 5.81 13.30
CA THR A 168 21.38 6.09 14.67
C THR A 168 22.11 4.90 15.33
N ALA A 169 22.11 3.74 14.68
CA ALA A 169 22.75 2.51 15.17
C ALA A 169 24.07 2.26 14.44
#